data_AF-A0A944ALT3-F1
#
_entry.id   AF-A0A944ALT3-F1
#
_cell.length_a   1.000
_cell.length_b   1.000
_cell.length_c   1.000
_cell.angle_alpha   90.00
_cell.angle_beta   90.00
_cell.angle_gamma   90.00
#
_symmetry.space_group_name_H-M   'P 1'
#
loop_
_entity.id
_entity.type
_entity.pdbx_description
1 polymer ?
#
loop_
_entity_poly.entity_id
_entity_poly.type
_entity_poly.pdbx_seq_one_letter_code
_entity_poly.pdbx_strand_id
1 'polypeptide(L)'
;MQLDHIYTGDCLEVLKTLPDESVHCCVTSPPYYALRDYGMDEQIGRETSPQEYISRLTEVFSEVRRVLRSDGTLWLSIADTYAGKGNQGDFVDAKNPKGRNGQAVALNYKVEGCKPKDMIGIPWMLAFSLRDAGWYLRNDIIWMKENPMPESVKDRCARCYEHIFLFSKSRKYHFDYKAISEPIAPTTAERLKRGLNGSNKFGKAIPGQAQQQTINRVREHGSITDDMINPLRNKRDVWIINTVPFKGGHYAAYPPKLVETCLLAGCPEGGIVLDPFMGSGTTGMVAKQLDRHYVGIELNPEYTELAYARIGGEI
;
A
#
# COMPACT_ATOMS: atom_id res chain seq x y z
N MET A 1 25.35 -3.57 3.61
CA MET A 1 24.08 -3.26 4.31
C MET A 1 23.94 -4.19 5.49
N GLN A 2 23.53 -3.67 6.65
CA GLN A 2 23.27 -4.44 7.87
C GLN A 2 21.80 -4.88 7.88
N LEU A 3 21.55 -6.14 8.23
CA LEU A 3 20.19 -6.68 8.38
C LEU A 3 19.63 -6.33 9.75
N ASP A 4 18.29 -6.29 9.83
CA ASP A 4 17.52 -5.98 11.04
C ASP A 4 17.94 -4.65 11.67
N HIS A 5 18.16 -3.67 10.79
CA HIS A 5 18.70 -2.37 11.12
C HIS A 5 17.86 -1.24 10.51
N ILE A 6 17.71 -0.16 11.28
CA ILE A 6 17.11 1.11 10.87
C ILE A 6 18.24 2.14 10.79
N TYR A 7 18.46 2.65 9.59
CA TYR A 7 19.36 3.75 9.33
C TYR A 7 18.66 5.08 9.61
N THR A 8 19.26 5.94 10.42
CA THR A 8 18.72 7.28 10.68
C THR A 8 19.29 8.29 9.69
N GLY A 9 18.43 8.94 8.91
CA GLY A 9 18.83 9.97 7.93
C GLY A 9 17.86 10.12 6.77
N ASP A 10 18.22 10.99 5.82
CA ASP A 10 17.44 11.16 4.59
C ASP A 10 17.37 9.85 3.78
N CYS A 11 16.16 9.49 3.37
CA CYS A 11 15.91 8.22 2.71
C CYS A 11 16.64 8.08 1.38
N LEU A 12 16.75 9.15 0.59
CA LEU A 12 17.39 9.11 -0.72
C LEU A 12 18.90 8.93 -0.57
N GLU A 13 19.52 9.68 0.35
CA GLU A 13 20.95 9.57 0.61
C GLU A 13 21.34 8.21 1.18
N VAL A 14 20.57 7.68 2.13
CA VAL A 14 20.83 6.34 2.67
C VAL A 14 20.63 5.26 1.60
N LEU A 15 19.56 5.34 0.79
CA LEU A 15 19.30 4.36 -0.28
C LEU A 15 20.48 4.24 -1.24
N LYS A 16 21.12 5.36 -1.63
CA LYS A 16 22.31 5.39 -2.49
C LYS A 16 23.49 4.60 -1.93
N THR A 17 23.56 4.42 -0.61
CA THR A 17 24.61 3.61 0.05
C THR A 17 24.31 2.11 0.07
N LEU A 18 23.05 1.72 -0.17
CA LEU A 18 22.64 0.31 -0.16
C LEU A 18 23.06 -0.37 -1.47
N PRO A 19 23.47 -1.65 -1.43
CA PRO A 19 23.88 -2.37 -2.63
C PRO A 19 22.70 -2.66 -3.57
N ASP A 20 22.98 -2.67 -4.87
CA ASP A 20 22.04 -3.11 -5.91
C ASP A 20 21.51 -4.52 -5.61
N GLU A 21 20.26 -4.78 -5.99
CA GLU A 21 19.65 -6.12 -5.97
C GLU A 21 19.78 -6.87 -4.64
N SER A 22 19.74 -6.14 -3.52
CA SER A 22 20.01 -6.67 -2.18
C SER A 22 18.77 -6.95 -1.35
N VAL A 23 17.58 -6.47 -1.75
CA VAL A 23 16.31 -6.70 -1.02
C VAL A 23 15.26 -7.39 -1.90
N HIS A 24 14.36 -8.14 -1.27
CA HIS A 24 13.35 -8.95 -1.96
C HIS A 24 12.04 -8.20 -2.16
N CYS A 25 11.66 -7.38 -1.19
CA CYS A 25 10.40 -6.66 -1.18
C CYS A 25 10.59 -5.29 -0.54
N CYS A 26 9.83 -4.29 -0.99
CA CYS A 26 9.67 -3.03 -0.31
C CYS A 26 8.19 -2.89 0.10
N VAL A 27 7.91 -2.62 1.37
CA VAL A 27 6.56 -2.33 1.86
C VAL A 27 6.64 -1.02 2.61
N THR A 28 5.92 0.00 2.13
CA THR A 28 6.10 1.35 2.67
C THR A 28 4.90 2.26 2.46
N SER A 29 4.91 3.37 3.19
CA SER A 29 3.96 4.47 3.09
C SER A 29 4.75 5.77 3.24
N PRO A 30 5.02 6.50 2.14
CA PRO A 30 5.69 7.79 2.25
C PRO A 30 4.87 8.79 3.07
N PRO A 31 5.48 9.88 3.57
CA PRO A 31 4.75 11.06 4.01
C PRO A 31 3.76 11.53 2.96
N TYR A 32 2.47 11.62 3.28
CA TYR A 32 1.46 12.05 2.31
C TYR A 32 1.50 13.56 2.07
N TYR A 33 1.34 13.95 0.80
CA TYR A 33 1.38 15.35 0.37
C TYR A 33 0.44 16.24 1.21
N ALA A 34 1.02 17.32 1.76
CA ALA A 34 0.33 18.36 2.50
C ALA A 34 -0.48 17.89 3.72
N LEU A 35 -0.20 16.68 4.23
CA LEU A 35 -1.03 16.07 5.29
C LEU A 35 -0.48 16.27 6.69
N ARG A 36 0.84 16.12 6.91
CA ARG A 36 1.46 16.07 8.23
C ARG A 36 2.79 16.80 8.28
N ASP A 37 3.08 17.35 9.45
CA ASP A 37 4.35 17.96 9.80
C ASP A 37 5.07 17.03 10.79
N TYR A 38 6.22 16.52 10.37
CA TYR A 38 7.07 15.66 11.19
C TYR A 38 8.18 16.46 11.89
N GLY A 39 8.22 17.79 11.71
CA GLY A 39 9.15 18.69 12.39
C GLY A 39 10.59 18.60 11.87
N MET A 40 10.78 18.12 10.64
CA MET A 40 12.09 17.98 10.00
C MET A 40 12.15 18.81 8.73
N ASP A 41 13.19 19.65 8.59
CA ASP A 41 13.34 20.55 7.44
C ASP A 41 13.40 19.79 6.09
N GLU A 42 14.02 18.60 6.10
CA GLU A 42 14.23 17.78 4.89
C GLU A 42 13.04 16.86 4.56
N GLN A 43 11.97 16.88 5.35
CA GLN A 43 10.87 15.92 5.18
C GLN A 43 10.22 15.99 3.79
N ILE A 44 9.75 14.83 3.33
CA ILE A 44 8.88 14.75 2.15
C ILE A 44 7.43 15.06 2.58
N GLY A 45 6.61 15.55 1.65
CA GLY A 45 5.18 15.82 1.85
C GLY A 45 4.87 17.28 2.20
N ARG A 46 5.87 18.16 2.19
CA ARG A 46 5.76 19.62 2.48
C ARG A 46 6.11 20.49 1.27
N GLU A 47 6.30 19.88 0.11
CA GLU A 47 6.64 20.56 -1.14
C GLU A 47 5.54 21.54 -1.55
N THR A 48 5.94 22.56 -2.32
CA THR A 48 5.02 23.66 -2.66
C THR A 48 3.98 23.23 -3.70
N SER A 49 4.31 22.24 -4.52
CA SER A 49 3.44 21.69 -5.56
C SER A 49 3.38 20.16 -5.51
N PRO A 50 2.28 19.55 -6.00
CA PRO A 50 2.22 18.12 -6.23
C PRO A 50 3.34 17.61 -7.15
N GLN A 51 3.73 18.38 -8.17
CA GLN A 51 4.76 17.97 -9.14
C GLN A 51 6.13 17.79 -8.47
N GLU A 52 6.52 18.72 -7.60
CA GLU A 52 7.75 18.61 -6.80
C GLU A 52 7.73 17.38 -5.88
N TYR A 53 6.62 17.16 -5.17
CA TYR A 53 6.41 15.99 -4.32
C TYR A 53 6.52 14.67 -5.10
N ILE A 54 5.86 14.59 -6.27
CA ILE A 54 5.92 13.41 -7.14
C ILE A 54 7.34 13.21 -7.68
N SER A 55 8.06 14.28 -8.04
CA SER A 55 9.46 14.19 -8.50
C SER A 55 10.35 13.60 -7.42
N ARG A 56 10.32 14.14 -6.19
CA ARG A 56 11.11 13.63 -5.06
C ARG A 56 10.83 12.17 -4.76
N LEU A 57 9.56 11.78 -4.71
CA LEU A 57 9.21 10.36 -4.51
C LEU A 57 9.65 9.48 -5.68
N THR A 58 9.59 9.98 -6.92
CA THR A 58 10.06 9.22 -8.08
C THR A 58 11.57 8.96 -8.01
N GLU A 59 12.37 9.91 -7.51
CA GLU A 59 13.80 9.71 -7.25
C GLU A 59 14.03 8.65 -6.17
N VAL A 60 13.34 8.74 -5.03
CA VAL A 60 13.41 7.74 -3.96
C VAL A 60 13.07 6.34 -4.48
N PHE A 61 11.95 6.21 -5.21
CA PHE A 61 11.52 4.92 -5.73
C PHE A 61 12.36 4.44 -6.91
N SER A 62 13.12 5.31 -7.59
CA SER A 62 14.13 4.88 -8.56
C SER A 62 15.29 4.18 -7.85
N GLU A 63 15.73 4.70 -6.69
CA GLU A 63 16.73 4.03 -5.86
C GLU A 63 16.20 2.74 -5.21
N VAL A 64 14.94 2.73 -4.74
CA VAL A 64 14.29 1.48 -4.29
C VAL A 64 14.30 0.43 -5.41
N ARG A 65 14.03 0.83 -6.66
CA ARG A 65 14.08 -0.09 -7.82
C ARG A 65 15.48 -0.66 -8.05
N ARG A 66 16.54 0.12 -7.84
CA ARG A 66 17.94 -0.34 -7.93
C ARG A 66 18.26 -1.38 -6.86
N VAL A 67 17.89 -1.08 -5.62
CA VAL A 67 18.13 -1.93 -4.44
C VAL A 67 17.30 -3.22 -4.47
N LEU A 68 16.10 -3.21 -5.06
CA LEU A 68 15.31 -4.43 -5.25
C LEU A 68 16.00 -5.41 -6.19
N ARG A 69 15.91 -6.71 -5.87
CA ARG A 69 16.25 -7.80 -6.78
C ARG A 69 15.42 -7.75 -8.06
N SER A 70 15.90 -8.39 -9.13
CA SER A 70 15.20 -8.48 -10.42
C SER A 70 13.77 -9.03 -10.31
N ASP A 71 13.51 -9.88 -9.33
CA ASP A 71 12.21 -10.49 -9.02
C ASP A 71 11.44 -9.78 -7.90
N GLY A 72 11.95 -8.65 -7.39
CA GLY A 72 11.39 -7.95 -6.25
C GLY A 72 10.12 -7.15 -6.53
N THR A 73 9.37 -6.90 -5.46
CA THR A 73 8.10 -6.14 -5.49
C THR A 73 8.15 -4.91 -4.58
N LEU A 74 7.36 -3.89 -4.94
CA LEU A 74 7.09 -2.71 -4.11
C LEU A 74 5.58 -2.65 -3.84
N TRP A 75 5.24 -2.55 -2.56
CA TRP A 75 3.89 -2.32 -2.05
C TRP A 75 3.83 -0.93 -1.45
N LEU A 76 3.15 -0.03 -2.16
CA LEU A 76 3.14 1.40 -1.87
C LEU A 76 1.76 1.84 -1.40
N SER A 77 1.62 2.11 -0.10
CA SER A 77 0.42 2.71 0.47
C SER A 77 0.43 4.22 0.26
N ILE A 78 -0.63 4.77 -0.34
CA ILE A 78 -0.78 6.22 -0.52
C ILE A 78 -2.26 6.63 -0.59
N ALA A 79 -2.57 7.81 -0.03
CA ALA A 79 -3.91 8.39 -0.10
C ALA A 79 -3.89 9.72 -0.85
N ASP A 80 -5.07 10.11 -1.35
CA ASP A 80 -5.24 11.37 -2.05
C ASP A 80 -5.57 12.52 -1.10
N THR A 81 -5.45 13.74 -1.62
CA THR A 81 -5.84 14.99 -0.95
C THR A 81 -6.53 15.93 -1.95
N TYR A 82 -7.02 17.06 -1.45
CA TYR A 82 -7.84 18.01 -2.23
C TYR A 82 -7.13 19.35 -2.36
N ALA A 83 -7.23 19.93 -3.55
CA ALA A 83 -6.73 21.28 -3.82
C ALA A 83 -7.50 22.29 -2.96
N GLY A 84 -6.77 23.14 -2.25
CA GLY A 84 -7.38 24.15 -1.40
C GLY A 84 -7.37 25.54 -2.05
N LYS A 85 -7.75 26.53 -1.24
CA LYS A 85 -7.73 27.94 -1.63
C LYS A 85 -6.40 28.63 -1.28
N GLY A 86 -5.51 27.94 -0.56
CA GLY A 86 -4.18 28.42 -0.17
C GLY A 86 -4.11 29.45 0.95
N ASN A 87 -5.18 29.66 1.74
CA ASN A 87 -5.20 30.58 2.89
C ASN A 87 -6.39 30.29 3.83
N GLN A 88 -6.41 29.15 4.52
CA GLN A 88 -7.42 28.86 5.57
C GLN A 88 -7.00 29.34 6.98
N GLY A 89 -5.80 29.93 7.11
CA GLY A 89 -5.30 30.54 8.33
C GLY A 89 -4.72 29.56 9.36
N ASP A 90 -4.08 30.13 10.38
CA ASP A 90 -3.44 29.41 11.49
C ASP A 90 -4.45 29.24 12.64
N PHE A 91 -5.42 28.33 12.49
CA PHE A 91 -6.25 27.94 13.63
C PHE A 91 -5.57 26.82 14.41
N VAL A 92 -4.95 27.18 15.53
CA VAL A 92 -4.36 26.21 16.47
C VAL A 92 -5.37 25.90 17.57
N ASP A 93 -5.81 24.64 17.64
CA ASP A 93 -6.60 24.13 18.77
C ASP A 93 -5.72 24.10 20.02
N ALA A 94 -6.05 24.90 21.04
CA ALA A 94 -5.29 24.94 22.30
C ALA A 94 -5.18 23.57 22.99
N LYS A 95 -6.11 22.64 22.75
CA LYS A 95 -6.05 21.26 23.26
C LYS A 95 -5.15 20.35 22.42
N ASN A 96 -4.90 20.71 21.17
CA ASN A 96 -4.12 19.92 20.21
C ASN A 96 -3.17 20.86 19.44
N PRO A 97 -2.08 21.35 20.06
CA PRO A 97 -1.19 22.34 19.47
C PRO A 97 -0.49 21.86 18.18
N LYS A 98 -0.35 20.54 17.99
CA LYS A 98 0.16 19.92 16.76
C LYS A 98 -0.94 19.48 15.78
N GLY A 99 -2.21 19.84 16.04
CA GLY A 99 -3.37 19.29 15.33
C GLY A 99 -3.66 17.83 15.70
N ARG A 100 -4.87 17.35 15.37
CA ARG A 100 -5.31 15.97 15.70
C ARG A 100 -4.67 14.89 14.81
N ASN A 101 -4.12 15.30 13.67
CA ASN A 101 -3.50 14.45 12.66
C ASN A 101 -1.99 14.72 12.51
N GLY A 102 -1.39 15.52 13.40
CA GLY A 102 0.00 15.97 13.26
C GLY A 102 0.17 17.15 12.28
N GLN A 103 -0.90 17.89 11.98
CA GLN A 103 -0.87 19.11 11.18
C GLN A 103 -1.69 20.22 11.86
N ALA A 104 -1.03 21.28 12.30
CA ALA A 104 -1.69 22.44 12.91
C ALA A 104 -2.20 23.46 11.88
N VAL A 105 -1.54 23.57 10.72
CA VAL A 105 -1.85 24.57 9.68
C VAL A 105 -2.24 23.87 8.38
N ALA A 106 -3.31 24.28 7.72
CA ALA A 106 -3.71 23.66 6.45
C ALA A 106 -2.77 24.08 5.31
N LEU A 107 -2.09 23.10 4.69
CA LEU A 107 -1.19 23.31 3.55
C LEU A 107 -1.85 23.03 2.19
N ASN A 108 -3.18 23.00 2.14
CA ASN A 108 -3.89 22.82 0.88
C ASN A 108 -3.80 24.11 0.06
N TYR A 109 -2.66 24.30 -0.59
CA TYR A 109 -2.39 25.38 -1.51
C TYR A 109 -3.24 25.27 -2.77
N LYS A 110 -3.23 26.35 -3.55
CA LYS A 110 -3.74 26.32 -4.91
C LYS A 110 -2.82 25.40 -5.72
N VAL A 111 -3.40 24.38 -6.35
CA VAL A 111 -2.67 23.46 -7.22
C VAL A 111 -2.92 23.88 -8.67
N GLU A 112 -1.85 24.02 -9.46
CA GLU A 112 -1.97 24.34 -10.88
C GLU A 112 -2.79 23.25 -11.62
N GLY A 113 -3.73 23.68 -12.46
CA GLY A 113 -4.64 22.78 -13.16
C GLY A 113 -5.83 22.27 -12.33
N CYS A 114 -5.86 22.49 -11.01
CA CYS A 114 -6.97 22.11 -10.14
C CYS A 114 -7.77 23.34 -9.69
N LYS A 115 -9.09 23.21 -9.66
CA LYS A 115 -10.00 24.16 -9.00
C LYS A 115 -10.00 23.89 -7.49
N PRO A 116 -10.35 24.88 -6.65
CA PRO A 116 -10.57 24.61 -5.23
C PRO A 116 -11.62 23.51 -5.03
N LYS A 117 -11.32 22.56 -4.13
CA LYS A 117 -12.07 21.32 -3.87
C LYS A 117 -11.89 20.19 -4.88
N ASP A 118 -11.11 20.36 -5.94
CA ASP A 118 -10.77 19.23 -6.81
C ASP A 118 -9.92 18.22 -6.02
N MET A 119 -10.19 16.94 -6.21
CA MET A 119 -9.28 15.88 -5.80
C MET A 119 -8.06 15.93 -6.72
N ILE A 120 -6.85 15.94 -6.14
CA ILE A 120 -5.63 16.23 -6.92
C ILE A 120 -5.23 15.03 -7.79
N GLY A 121 -5.46 13.80 -7.33
CA GLY A 121 -5.04 12.60 -8.03
C GLY A 121 -3.63 12.15 -7.64
N ILE A 122 -3.15 12.51 -6.44
CA ILE A 122 -1.78 12.22 -5.98
C ILE A 122 -1.38 10.74 -6.16
N PRO A 123 -2.20 9.75 -5.75
CA PRO A 123 -1.88 8.34 -5.94
C PRO A 123 -1.58 7.98 -7.40
N TRP A 124 -2.42 8.44 -8.33
CA TRP A 124 -2.28 8.11 -9.75
C TRP A 124 -1.19 8.92 -10.45
N MET A 125 -0.96 10.17 -10.04
CA MET A 125 0.20 10.94 -10.49
C MET A 125 1.50 10.20 -10.16
N LEU A 126 1.62 9.69 -8.93
CA LEU A 126 2.78 8.89 -8.52
C LEU A 126 2.85 7.59 -9.32
N ALA A 127 1.74 6.86 -9.43
CA ALA A 127 1.76 5.57 -10.09
C ALA A 127 2.17 5.64 -11.57
N PHE A 128 1.75 6.69 -12.28
CA PHE A 128 2.17 6.92 -13.65
C PHE A 128 3.62 7.40 -13.74
N SER A 129 4.07 8.28 -12.85
CA SER A 129 5.48 8.68 -12.78
C SER A 129 6.42 7.48 -12.57
N LEU A 130 6.06 6.57 -11.65
CA LEU A 130 6.83 5.34 -11.43
C LEU A 130 6.81 4.41 -12.65
N ARG A 131 5.67 4.28 -13.32
CA ARG A 131 5.59 3.48 -14.56
C ARG A 131 6.49 4.06 -15.66
N ASP A 132 6.50 5.38 -15.81
CA ASP A 132 7.36 6.07 -16.77
C ASP A 132 8.85 5.94 -16.39
N ALA A 133 9.16 5.85 -15.09
CA ALA A 133 10.48 5.52 -14.56
C ALA A 133 10.87 4.02 -14.68
N GLY A 134 10.08 3.20 -15.41
CA GLY A 134 10.43 1.82 -15.75
C GLY A 134 9.95 0.76 -14.75
N TRP A 135 9.01 1.10 -13.87
CA TRP A 135 8.29 0.12 -13.05
C TRP A 135 7.15 -0.54 -13.83
N TYR A 136 6.84 -1.79 -13.49
CA TYR A 136 5.59 -2.43 -13.90
C TYR A 136 4.52 -2.17 -12.83
N LEU A 137 3.51 -1.37 -13.14
CA LEU A 137 2.30 -1.27 -12.30
C LEU A 137 1.46 -2.53 -12.48
N ARG A 138 1.32 -3.35 -11.42
CA ARG A 138 0.70 -4.67 -11.48
C ARG A 138 -0.72 -4.69 -10.95
N ASN A 139 -0.99 -3.93 -9.90
CA ASN A 139 -2.31 -3.88 -9.28
C ASN A 139 -2.52 -2.52 -8.58
N ASP A 140 -3.74 -2.01 -8.67
CA ASP A 140 -4.28 -1.02 -7.74
C ASP A 140 -5.14 -1.78 -6.74
N ILE A 141 -4.75 -1.81 -5.47
CA ILE A 141 -5.48 -2.49 -4.40
C ILE A 141 -6.13 -1.44 -3.53
N ILE A 142 -7.43 -1.57 -3.29
CA ILE A 142 -8.18 -0.67 -2.42
C ILE A 142 -8.12 -1.20 -0.99
N TRP A 143 -7.39 -0.50 -0.13
CA TRP A 143 -7.44 -0.74 1.30
C TRP A 143 -8.65 -0.01 1.90
N MET A 144 -9.74 -0.75 2.10
CA MET A 144 -10.98 -0.27 2.69
C MET A 144 -10.91 -0.37 4.23
N LYS A 145 -11.27 0.73 4.89
CA LYS A 145 -11.38 0.83 6.35
C LYS A 145 -12.85 0.93 6.72
N GLU A 146 -13.34 0.08 7.61
CA GLU A 146 -14.70 0.20 8.17
C GLU A 146 -14.73 1.18 9.35
N ASN A 147 -13.57 1.46 9.94
CA ASN A 147 -13.37 2.46 10.99
C ASN A 147 -12.53 3.68 10.54
N PRO A 148 -12.82 4.33 9.40
CA PRO A 148 -12.05 5.48 8.95
C PRO A 148 -12.24 6.66 9.92
N MET A 149 -11.23 7.53 9.97
CA MET A 149 -11.38 8.80 10.70
C MET A 149 -12.55 9.61 10.10
N PRO A 150 -13.51 10.09 10.92
CA PRO A 150 -14.64 10.84 10.39
C PRO A 150 -14.22 12.11 9.67
N GLU A 151 -14.87 12.39 8.54
CA GLU A 151 -14.70 13.65 7.80
C GLU A 151 -15.94 14.53 7.95
N SER A 152 -15.76 15.79 8.36
CA SER A 152 -16.84 16.77 8.39
C SER A 152 -17.04 17.37 6.98
N VAL A 153 -17.68 16.61 6.09
CA VAL A 153 -17.91 16.98 4.69
C VAL A 153 -19.40 16.83 4.32
N LYS A 154 -19.91 17.74 3.50
CA LYS A 154 -21.35 17.81 3.12
C LYS A 154 -21.62 17.75 1.61
N ASP A 155 -20.58 17.87 0.79
CA ASP A 155 -20.65 18.02 -0.66
C ASP A 155 -19.90 16.92 -1.43
N ARG A 156 -19.50 15.85 -0.73
CA ARG A 156 -18.91 14.63 -1.29
C ARG A 156 -19.04 13.45 -0.32
N CYS A 157 -18.79 12.24 -0.79
CA CYS A 157 -18.63 11.08 0.09
C CYS A 157 -17.39 11.25 0.98
N ALA A 158 -17.50 10.80 2.24
CA ALA A 158 -16.37 10.72 3.15
C ALA A 158 -15.38 9.66 2.67
N ARG A 159 -14.07 9.93 2.79
CA ARG A 159 -13.04 8.95 2.41
C ARG A 159 -13.01 7.79 3.42
N CYS A 160 -12.98 6.57 2.91
CA CYS A 160 -12.90 5.35 3.71
C CYS A 160 -11.82 4.37 3.22
N TYR A 161 -11.05 4.72 2.19
CA TYR A 161 -10.01 3.85 1.64
C TYR A 161 -8.70 4.57 1.36
N GLU A 162 -7.65 3.80 1.10
CA GLU A 162 -6.36 4.24 0.53
C GLU A 162 -5.96 3.27 -0.58
N HIS A 163 -5.01 3.69 -1.43
CA HIS A 163 -4.45 2.83 -2.47
C HIS A 163 -3.24 2.08 -1.94
N ILE A 164 -3.12 0.82 -2.33
CA ILE A 164 -1.89 0.04 -2.24
C ILE A 164 -1.53 -0.36 -3.66
N PHE A 165 -0.57 0.35 -4.23
CA PHE A 165 -0.07 -0.03 -5.54
C PHE A 165 0.95 -1.15 -5.39
N LEU A 166 0.76 -2.22 -6.16
CA LEU A 166 1.76 -3.24 -6.37
C LEU A 166 2.56 -2.92 -7.61
N PHE A 167 3.85 -2.66 -7.44
CA PHE A 167 4.82 -2.56 -8.53
C PHE A 167 5.77 -3.75 -8.53
N SER A 168 6.29 -4.11 -9.70
CA SER A 168 7.39 -5.06 -9.85
C SER A 168 8.55 -4.49 -10.65
N LYS A 169 9.77 -4.90 -10.32
CA LYS A 169 10.98 -4.49 -11.05
C LYS A 169 11.01 -5.07 -12.48
N SER A 170 10.49 -6.28 -12.65
CA SER A 170 10.44 -6.97 -13.94
C SER A 170 9.10 -7.68 -14.18
N ARG A 171 8.92 -8.22 -15.40
CA ARG A 171 7.73 -9.00 -15.78
C ARG A 171 7.58 -10.30 -14.98
N LYS A 172 8.70 -10.90 -14.55
CA LYS A 172 8.74 -12.13 -13.75
C LYS A 172 9.20 -11.75 -12.34
N TYR A 173 8.28 -11.78 -11.39
CA TYR A 173 8.54 -11.34 -10.02
C TYR A 173 7.94 -12.34 -9.03
N HIS A 174 8.44 -12.31 -7.80
CA HIS A 174 7.94 -13.13 -6.71
C HIS A 174 6.54 -12.67 -6.32
N PHE A 175 5.58 -13.60 -6.33
CA PHE A 175 4.23 -13.38 -5.83
C PHE A 175 3.60 -14.69 -5.35
N ASP A 176 3.56 -14.91 -4.05
CA ASP A 176 2.90 -16.07 -3.46
C ASP A 176 1.40 -15.81 -3.24
N TYR A 177 0.62 -16.03 -4.29
CA TYR A 177 -0.84 -15.91 -4.22
C TYR A 177 -1.49 -16.95 -3.30
N LYS A 178 -0.82 -18.08 -3.04
CA LYS A 178 -1.37 -19.16 -2.20
C LYS A 178 -1.32 -18.74 -0.73
N ALA A 179 -0.22 -18.11 -0.30
CA ALA A 179 -0.04 -17.60 1.06
C ALA A 179 -1.12 -16.60 1.50
N ILE A 180 -1.77 -15.91 0.56
CA ILE A 180 -2.84 -14.94 0.83
C ILE A 180 -4.21 -15.36 0.29
N SER A 181 -4.37 -16.60 -0.17
CA SER A 181 -5.63 -17.09 -0.74
C SER A 181 -6.78 -17.07 0.29
N GLU A 182 -7.99 -16.86 -0.19
CA GLU A 182 -9.20 -16.75 0.64
C GLU A 182 -10.12 -17.95 0.40
N PRO A 183 -10.93 -18.37 1.38
CA PRO A 183 -11.98 -19.34 1.14
C PRO A 183 -12.96 -18.88 0.05
N ILE A 184 -13.46 -19.84 -0.73
CA ILE A 184 -14.62 -19.58 -1.59
C ILE A 184 -15.88 -19.36 -0.74
N ALA A 185 -16.84 -18.60 -1.27
CA ALA A 185 -18.14 -18.48 -0.61
C ALA A 185 -18.89 -19.82 -0.68
N PRO A 186 -19.65 -20.22 0.36
CA PRO A 186 -20.45 -21.45 0.33
C PRO A 186 -21.40 -21.52 -0.87
N THR A 187 -22.02 -20.38 -1.22
CA THR A 187 -22.88 -20.24 -2.41
C THR A 187 -22.15 -20.51 -3.72
N THR A 188 -20.83 -20.28 -3.78
CA THR A 188 -20.01 -20.61 -4.94
C THR A 188 -19.83 -22.12 -5.07
N ALA A 189 -19.53 -22.81 -3.96
CA ALA A 189 -19.45 -24.28 -3.95
C ALA A 189 -20.78 -24.91 -4.38
N GLU A 190 -21.90 -24.46 -3.78
CA GLU A 190 -23.24 -24.92 -4.16
C GLU A 190 -23.54 -24.69 -5.64
N ARG A 191 -23.18 -23.52 -6.19
CA ARG A 191 -23.40 -23.19 -7.61
C ARG A 191 -22.59 -24.10 -8.54
N LEU A 192 -21.38 -24.52 -8.15
CA LEU A 192 -20.58 -25.44 -8.95
C LEU A 192 -21.26 -26.82 -9.05
N LYS A 193 -21.83 -27.31 -7.94
CA LYS A 193 -22.54 -28.60 -7.87
C LYS A 193 -23.86 -28.63 -8.65
N ARG A 194 -24.45 -27.46 -8.94
CA ARG A 194 -25.68 -27.36 -9.76
C ARG A 194 -25.40 -27.73 -11.21
N GLY A 195 -26.36 -28.43 -11.82
CA GLY A 195 -26.38 -28.68 -13.25
C GLY A 195 -26.51 -27.36 -14.02
N LEU A 196 -25.84 -27.29 -15.17
CA LEU A 196 -25.84 -26.13 -16.04
C LEU A 196 -26.31 -26.54 -17.42
N ASN A 197 -27.47 -26.04 -17.83
CA ASN A 197 -28.01 -26.29 -19.17
C ASN A 197 -27.42 -25.27 -20.15
N GLY A 198 -27.21 -25.67 -21.41
CA GLY A 198 -26.60 -24.84 -22.46
C GLY A 198 -27.44 -23.63 -22.92
N SER A 199 -28.54 -23.35 -22.22
CA SER A 199 -29.47 -22.25 -22.51
C SER A 199 -29.01 -20.90 -21.93
N ASN A 200 -27.94 -20.85 -21.13
CA ASN A 200 -27.45 -19.59 -20.58
C ASN A 200 -26.78 -18.71 -21.66
N LYS A 201 -26.83 -17.40 -21.48
CA LYS A 201 -26.24 -16.42 -22.42
C LYS A 201 -24.73 -16.56 -22.64
N PHE A 202 -24.05 -17.32 -21.78
CA PHE A 202 -22.61 -17.60 -21.82
C PHE A 202 -22.28 -19.00 -22.36
N GLY A 203 -23.31 -19.75 -22.80
CA GLY A 203 -23.19 -21.11 -23.32
C GLY A 203 -22.77 -21.14 -24.79
N LYS A 204 -22.96 -20.03 -25.52
CA LYS A 204 -22.54 -19.88 -26.92
C LYS A 204 -21.14 -19.28 -27.00
N ALA A 205 -20.31 -19.82 -27.88
CA ALA A 205 -18.99 -19.25 -28.17
C ALA A 205 -19.15 -17.82 -28.74
N ILE A 206 -18.37 -16.88 -28.23
CA ILE A 206 -18.28 -15.52 -28.77
C ILE A 206 -17.21 -15.52 -29.87
N PRO A 207 -17.51 -15.04 -31.08
CA PRO A 207 -16.49 -14.93 -32.14
C PRO A 207 -15.25 -14.17 -31.65
N GLY A 208 -14.06 -14.77 -31.79
CA GLY A 208 -12.79 -14.20 -31.33
C GLY A 208 -12.36 -14.57 -29.91
N GLN A 209 -13.20 -15.24 -29.11
CA GLN A 209 -12.76 -15.88 -27.87
C GLN A 209 -12.34 -17.34 -28.14
N ALA A 210 -11.08 -17.65 -27.85
CA ALA A 210 -10.46 -18.94 -28.21
C ALA A 210 -11.16 -20.16 -27.58
N GLN A 211 -11.78 -20.04 -26.40
CA GLN A 211 -12.47 -21.14 -25.73
C GLN A 211 -13.63 -20.67 -24.84
N GLN A 212 -14.68 -21.47 -24.79
CA GLN A 212 -15.71 -21.36 -23.75
C GLN A 212 -15.08 -21.61 -22.38
N GLN A 213 -15.27 -20.67 -21.45
CA GLN A 213 -14.82 -20.84 -20.06
C GLN A 213 -15.41 -22.11 -19.46
N THR A 214 -14.59 -22.92 -18.78
CA THR A 214 -14.99 -24.22 -18.21
C THR A 214 -16.22 -24.12 -17.32
N ILE A 215 -16.39 -23.00 -16.60
CA ILE A 215 -17.55 -22.75 -15.73
C ILE A 215 -18.90 -22.73 -16.48
N ASN A 216 -18.88 -22.41 -17.78
CA ASN A 216 -20.07 -22.28 -18.62
C ASN A 216 -20.37 -23.54 -19.45
N ARG A 217 -19.55 -24.59 -19.32
CA ARG A 217 -19.80 -25.86 -20.01
C ARG A 217 -21.01 -26.56 -19.40
N VAL A 218 -21.81 -27.20 -20.25
CA VAL A 218 -22.97 -27.99 -19.84
C VAL A 218 -22.51 -29.10 -18.91
N ARG A 219 -23.24 -29.27 -17.79
CA ARG A 219 -22.96 -30.33 -16.82
C ARG A 219 -24.23 -30.78 -16.12
N GLU A 220 -24.26 -32.05 -15.75
CA GLU A 220 -25.36 -32.62 -14.96
C GLU A 220 -25.25 -32.21 -13.50
N HIS A 221 -26.39 -32.19 -12.81
CA HIS A 221 -26.42 -31.93 -11.38
C HIS A 221 -25.65 -33.02 -10.62
N GLY A 222 -24.78 -32.63 -9.69
CA GLY A 222 -23.99 -33.57 -8.89
C GLY A 222 -22.73 -34.11 -9.59
N SER A 223 -22.47 -33.73 -10.84
CA SER A 223 -21.24 -34.12 -11.57
C SER A 223 -19.95 -33.53 -10.97
N ILE A 224 -20.06 -32.45 -10.20
CA ILE A 224 -18.98 -31.88 -9.39
C ILE A 224 -19.30 -32.20 -7.94
N THR A 225 -18.40 -32.91 -7.27
CA THR A 225 -18.48 -33.23 -5.83
C THR A 225 -17.64 -32.26 -5.01
N ASP A 226 -17.81 -32.26 -3.68
CA ASP A 226 -17.06 -31.38 -2.79
C ASP A 226 -15.54 -31.61 -2.87
N ASP A 227 -15.09 -32.86 -3.02
CA ASP A 227 -13.67 -33.20 -3.18
C ASP A 227 -13.02 -32.66 -4.46
N MET A 228 -13.84 -32.33 -5.47
CA MET A 228 -13.37 -31.77 -6.75
C MET A 228 -13.26 -30.23 -6.72
N ILE A 229 -13.79 -29.58 -5.68
CA ILE A 229 -13.84 -28.12 -5.58
C ILE A 229 -12.61 -27.64 -4.82
N ASN A 230 -11.81 -26.77 -5.45
CA ASN A 230 -10.77 -26.05 -4.72
C ASN A 230 -11.43 -25.15 -3.65
N PRO A 231 -11.16 -25.37 -2.35
CA PRO A 231 -11.80 -24.60 -1.29
C PRO A 231 -11.30 -23.15 -1.22
N LEU A 232 -10.21 -22.84 -1.92
CA LEU A 232 -9.58 -21.53 -1.93
C LEU A 232 -9.73 -20.82 -3.28
N ARG A 233 -9.69 -19.50 -3.24
CA ARG A 233 -9.61 -18.58 -4.38
C ARG A 233 -8.54 -17.54 -4.14
N ASN A 234 -8.05 -16.94 -5.22
CA ASN A 234 -7.15 -15.80 -5.12
C ASN A 234 -7.80 -14.66 -4.32
N LYS A 235 -6.99 -13.97 -3.52
CA LYS A 235 -7.38 -12.76 -2.81
C LYS A 235 -7.87 -11.71 -3.82
N ARG A 236 -8.96 -11.01 -3.49
CA ARG A 236 -9.43 -9.87 -4.30
C ARG A 236 -8.60 -8.63 -4.01
N ASP A 237 -8.77 -7.61 -4.84
CA ASP A 237 -8.08 -6.33 -4.81
C ASP A 237 -8.79 -5.26 -3.96
N VAL A 238 -9.87 -5.62 -3.26
CA VAL A 238 -10.46 -4.78 -2.20
C VAL A 238 -10.21 -5.46 -0.86
N TRP A 239 -9.34 -4.87 -0.05
CA TRP A 239 -8.90 -5.40 1.23
C TRP A 239 -9.58 -4.64 2.36
N ILE A 240 -10.48 -5.33 3.07
CA ILE A 240 -11.14 -4.78 4.26
C ILE A 240 -10.22 -5.04 5.46
N ILE A 241 -9.53 -4.00 5.91
CA ILE A 241 -8.59 -4.07 7.05
C ILE A 241 -8.79 -2.80 7.89
N ASN A 242 -9.15 -2.97 9.16
CA ASN A 242 -9.39 -1.83 10.05
C ASN A 242 -8.10 -1.23 10.60
N THR A 243 -8.13 0.07 10.88
CA THR A 243 -7.02 0.74 11.57
C THR A 243 -6.94 0.27 13.02
N VAL A 244 -5.72 0.08 13.52
CA VAL A 244 -5.46 -0.27 14.92
C VAL A 244 -4.78 0.91 15.61
N PRO A 245 -5.23 1.33 16.81
CA PRO A 245 -4.57 2.40 17.55
C PRO A 245 -3.11 2.03 17.87
N PHE A 246 -2.21 2.98 17.70
CA PHE A 246 -0.82 2.87 18.14
C PHE A 246 -0.57 3.82 19.32
N LYS A 247 -0.03 3.30 20.42
CA LYS A 247 0.20 4.05 21.68
C LYS A 247 1.55 4.80 21.73
N GLY A 248 2.12 5.18 20.57
CA GLY A 248 3.38 5.94 20.50
C GLY A 248 3.22 7.29 19.79
N GLY A 249 4.26 8.13 19.86
CA GLY A 249 4.27 9.49 19.28
C GLY A 249 4.25 9.57 17.74
N HIS A 250 4.09 8.43 17.06
CA HIS A 250 4.02 8.35 15.61
C HIS A 250 2.57 8.24 15.15
N TYR A 251 2.09 9.28 14.48
CA TYR A 251 0.68 9.41 14.13
C TYR A 251 0.24 8.47 12.99
N ALA A 252 1.17 7.97 12.16
CA ALA A 252 0.90 7.46 10.80
C ALA A 252 1.17 5.96 10.63
N ALA A 253 1.04 5.15 11.68
CA ALA A 253 1.29 3.72 11.56
C ALA A 253 0.15 3.03 10.78
N TYR A 254 0.45 2.38 9.65
CA TYR A 254 -0.51 1.48 9.02
C TYR A 254 -0.65 0.15 9.80
N PRO A 255 -1.74 -0.61 9.62
CA PRO A 255 -2.02 -1.80 10.43
C PRO A 255 -1.05 -2.96 10.15
N PRO A 256 -0.64 -3.73 11.18
CA PRO A 256 0.21 -4.91 11.00
C PRO A 256 -0.35 -5.92 9.98
N LYS A 257 -1.68 -6.14 9.97
CA LYS A 257 -2.32 -7.08 9.03
C LYS A 257 -2.15 -6.68 7.56
N LEU A 258 -2.05 -5.39 7.29
CA LEU A 258 -1.82 -4.87 5.94
C LEU A 258 -0.44 -5.29 5.45
N VAL A 259 0.57 -5.03 6.28
CA VAL A 259 1.97 -5.43 6.04
C VAL A 259 2.10 -6.93 5.91
N GLU A 260 1.49 -7.69 6.83
CA GLU A 260 1.51 -9.15 6.84
C GLU A 260 1.03 -9.70 5.49
N THR A 261 -0.06 -9.15 4.96
CA THR A 261 -0.61 -9.54 3.65
C THR A 261 0.37 -9.22 2.53
N CYS A 262 0.98 -8.03 2.53
CA CYS A 262 1.99 -7.64 1.54
C CYS A 262 3.25 -8.54 1.61
N LEU A 263 3.71 -8.89 2.81
CA LEU A 263 4.91 -9.71 3.00
C LEU A 263 4.68 -11.16 2.65
N LEU A 264 3.56 -11.75 3.04
CA LEU A 264 3.20 -13.12 2.65
C LEU A 264 3.13 -13.27 1.13
N ALA A 265 2.61 -12.26 0.42
CA ALA A 265 2.53 -12.30 -1.03
C ALA A 265 3.85 -11.91 -1.73
N GLY A 266 4.56 -10.90 -1.23
CA GLY A 266 5.64 -10.23 -1.95
C GLY A 266 7.06 -10.54 -1.48
N CYS A 267 7.23 -11.18 -0.32
CA CYS A 267 8.55 -11.47 0.25
C CYS A 267 8.68 -12.96 0.62
N PRO A 268 9.65 -13.69 0.05
CA PRO A 268 9.89 -15.09 0.41
C PRO A 268 10.25 -15.24 1.88
N GLU A 269 10.05 -16.44 2.43
CA GLU A 269 10.53 -16.79 3.78
C GLU A 269 12.05 -16.56 3.89
N GLY A 270 12.50 -16.00 5.02
CA GLY A 270 13.89 -15.56 5.19
C GLY A 270 14.31 -14.38 4.30
N GLY A 271 13.40 -13.82 3.52
CA GLY A 271 13.65 -12.67 2.64
C GLY A 271 13.94 -11.39 3.40
N ILE A 272 14.37 -10.36 2.66
CA ILE A 272 14.74 -9.05 3.19
C ILE A 272 13.73 -8.01 2.71
N VAL A 273 13.11 -7.32 3.66
CA VAL A 273 12.11 -6.27 3.42
C VAL A 273 12.75 -4.90 3.65
N LEU A 274 12.57 -4.00 2.68
CA LEU A 274 12.93 -2.60 2.80
C LEU A 274 11.71 -1.75 3.19
N ASP A 275 11.90 -0.81 4.10
CA ASP A 275 10.98 0.32 4.32
C ASP A 275 11.78 1.64 4.38
N PRO A 276 11.77 2.47 3.32
CA PRO A 276 12.49 3.75 3.30
C PRO A 276 11.82 4.84 4.16
N PHE A 277 10.64 4.57 4.73
CA PHE A 277 9.86 5.48 5.56
C PHE A 277 9.37 4.74 6.81
N MET A 278 10.32 4.20 7.58
CA MET A 278 10.09 3.19 8.62
C MET A 278 9.15 3.67 9.72
N GLY A 279 9.14 4.97 10.04
CA GLY A 279 8.23 5.58 11.01
C GLY A 279 8.25 4.86 12.34
N SER A 280 7.08 4.40 12.79
CA SER A 280 6.93 3.60 14.02
C SER A 280 7.44 2.15 13.97
N GLY A 281 7.97 1.68 12.83
CA GLY A 281 8.55 0.34 12.71
C GLY A 281 7.57 -0.81 12.46
N THR A 282 6.33 -0.55 12.00
CA THR A 282 5.35 -1.64 11.74
C THR A 282 5.93 -2.68 10.76
N THR A 283 6.65 -2.25 9.73
CA THR A 283 7.23 -3.15 8.71
C THR A 283 8.24 -4.11 9.31
N GLY A 284 9.24 -3.60 10.03
CA GLY A 284 10.24 -4.43 10.68
C GLY A 284 9.65 -5.36 11.75
N MET A 285 8.63 -4.89 12.48
CA MET A 285 7.94 -5.69 13.49
C MET A 285 7.27 -6.92 12.85
N VAL A 286 6.51 -6.72 11.76
CA VAL A 286 5.83 -7.81 11.06
C VAL A 286 6.81 -8.69 10.28
N ALA A 287 7.87 -8.12 9.70
CA ALA A 287 8.92 -8.89 9.05
C ALA A 287 9.53 -9.91 10.02
N LYS A 288 9.90 -9.46 11.23
CA LYS A 288 10.46 -10.32 12.28
C LYS A 288 9.48 -11.39 12.74
N GLN A 289 8.19 -11.05 12.91
CA GLN A 289 7.14 -12.01 13.28
C GLN A 289 6.91 -13.12 12.25
N LEU A 290 7.22 -12.82 10.98
CA LEU A 290 7.10 -13.77 9.89
C LEU A 290 8.46 -14.42 9.54
N ASP A 291 9.49 -14.32 10.38
CA ASP A 291 10.82 -14.88 10.08
C ASP A 291 11.43 -14.33 8.77
N ARG A 292 11.29 -13.01 8.56
CA ARG A 292 11.98 -12.22 7.52
C ARG A 292 12.91 -11.20 8.17
N HIS A 293 13.95 -10.80 7.44
CA HIS A 293 14.81 -9.69 7.82
C HIS A 293 14.22 -8.36 7.34
N TYR A 294 14.60 -7.27 8.01
CA TYR A 294 14.24 -5.91 7.58
C TYR A 294 15.43 -4.97 7.45
N VAL A 295 15.26 -3.95 6.60
CA VAL A 295 16.11 -2.77 6.53
C VAL A 295 15.19 -1.56 6.50
N GLY A 296 15.29 -0.72 7.53
CA GLY A 296 14.49 0.49 7.66
C GLY A 296 15.33 1.73 7.40
N ILE A 297 14.70 2.80 6.94
CA ILE A 297 15.27 4.15 6.94
C ILE A 297 14.26 5.08 7.59
N GLU A 298 14.73 5.93 8.50
CA GLU A 298 13.88 6.91 9.18
C GLU A 298 14.62 8.22 9.35
N LEU A 299 13.98 9.33 9.01
CA LEU A 299 14.57 10.66 9.12
C LEU A 299 14.69 11.09 10.58
N ASN A 300 13.69 10.77 11.41
CA ASN A 300 13.63 11.20 12.79
C ASN A 300 14.32 10.21 13.77
N PRO A 301 15.39 10.61 14.47
CA PRO A 301 16.04 9.77 15.48
C PRO A 301 15.09 9.27 16.57
N GLU A 302 14.15 10.09 17.03
CA GLU A 302 13.16 9.70 18.05
C GLU A 302 12.22 8.60 17.52
N TYR A 303 11.85 8.66 16.24
CA TYR A 303 11.05 7.60 15.61
C TYR A 303 11.86 6.34 15.36
N THR A 304 13.16 6.47 15.10
CA THR A 304 14.08 5.33 15.02
C THR A 304 14.10 4.58 16.36
N GLU A 305 14.26 5.28 17.49
CA GLU A 305 14.22 4.69 18.83
C GLU A 305 12.88 4.03 19.13
N LEU A 306 11.78 4.71 18.80
CA LEU A 306 10.41 4.18 18.94
C LEU A 306 10.21 2.91 18.13
N ALA A 307 10.72 2.86 16.90
CA ALA A 307 10.65 1.70 16.02
C ALA A 307 11.44 0.52 16.59
N TYR A 308 12.67 0.73 17.07
CA TYR A 308 13.44 -0.33 17.72
C TYR A 308 12.73 -0.88 18.97
N ALA A 309 12.19 0.00 19.81
CA ALA A 309 11.42 -0.42 20.98
C ALA A 309 10.20 -1.28 20.59
N ARG A 310 9.53 -0.92 19.50
CA ARG A 310 8.37 -1.68 18.99
C ARG A 310 8.75 -3.02 18.37
N ILE A 311 9.87 -3.10 17.67
CA ILE A 311 10.36 -4.34 17.02
C ILE A 311 10.96 -5.31 18.05
N GLY A 312 11.53 -4.77 19.13
CA GLY A 312 12.11 -5.54 20.23
C GLY A 312 11.14 -5.89 21.37
N GLY A 313 10.00 -5.20 21.49
CA GLY A 313 9.02 -5.41 22.55
C GLY A 313 8.00 -6.51 22.26
N GLU A 314 7.53 -7.18 23.31
CA GLU A 314 6.31 -8.00 23.27
C GLU A 314 5.07 -7.08 23.19
N ILE A 315 4.04 -7.49 22.43
CA ILE A 315 2.83 -6.70 22.13
C ILE A 315 1.98 -6.43 23.37
#